data_AF-A0A2X3EW65-F1
#
_entry.id   AF-A0A2X3EW65-F1
#
_cell.length_a   1.000
_cell.length_b   1.000
_cell.length_c   1.000
_cell.angle_alpha   90.00
_cell.angle_beta   90.00
_cell.angle_gamma   90.00
#
_symmetry.space_group_name_H-M   'P 1'
#
loop_
_entity.id
_entity.type
_entity.pdbx_description
1 polymer ?
#
loop_
_entity_poly.entity_id
_entity_poly.type
_entity_poly.pdbx_seq_one_letter_code
_entity_poly.pdbx_strand_id
1 'polypeptide(L)'
;MPEWTVSYLGALLYLALFGSVIAFGAYFTLVGRIGASKAAYSTLLFPLVALSISTVYEGYVWHSNAVIGLALILLGNLVMFAKPEQLLLRRRLA
;
A
#
# COMPACT_ATOMS: atom_id res chain seq x y z
N MET A 1 15.82 24.42 -14.08
CA MET A 1 16.15 23.33 -15.04
C MET A 1 16.76 22.22 -14.21
N PRO A 2 16.43 20.94 -14.38
CA PRO A 2 17.12 19.90 -13.61
C PRO A 2 18.61 20.04 -13.83
N GLU A 3 19.36 20.28 -12.75
CA GLU A 3 20.81 20.32 -12.79
C GLU A 3 21.27 18.87 -12.95
N TRP A 4 22.07 18.58 -13.98
CA TRP A 4 22.58 17.24 -14.28
C TRP A 4 23.67 16.81 -13.29
N THR A 5 23.39 16.94 -11.99
CA THR A 5 24.30 16.62 -10.90
C THR A 5 24.32 15.11 -10.69
N VAL A 6 25.48 14.57 -10.32
CA VAL A 6 25.67 13.14 -10.03
C VAL A 6 24.66 12.63 -8.98
N SER A 7 24.32 13.47 -8.00
CA SER A 7 23.30 13.16 -6.99
C SER A 7 21.90 12.97 -7.60
N TYR A 8 21.49 13.85 -8.54
CA TYR A 8 20.21 13.73 -9.23
C TYR A 8 20.16 12.48 -10.10
N LEU A 9 21.21 12.22 -10.88
CA LEU A 9 21.29 11.02 -11.73
C LEU A 9 21.27 9.74 -10.88
N GLY A 10 21.97 9.74 -9.74
CA GLY A 10 21.98 8.63 -8.79
C GLY A 10 20.59 8.38 -8.17
N ALA A 11 19.91 9.42 -7.71
CA ALA A 11 18.56 9.32 -7.18
C ALA A 11 17.57 8.83 -8.26
N LEU A 12 17.65 9.37 -9.47
CA LEU A 12 16.83 8.98 -10.60
C LEU A 12 17.01 7.49 -10.94
N LEU A 13 18.25 7.01 -11.03
CA LEU A 13 18.53 5.60 -11.28
C LEU A 13 18.01 4.69 -10.16
N TYR A 14 18.22 5.09 -8.90
CA TYR A 14 17.74 4.34 -7.75
C TYR A 14 16.22 4.19 -7.76
N LEU A 15 15.49 5.30 -7.95
CA LEU A 15 14.02 5.31 -8.03
C LEU A 15 13.50 4.55 -9.25
N ALA A 16 14.14 4.67 -10.41
CA ALA A 16 13.75 3.96 -11.62
C ALA A 16 13.90 2.44 -11.47
N LEU A 17 15.00 1.96 -10.90
CA LEU A 17 15.25 0.53 -10.72
C LEU A 17 14.44 -0.05 -9.56
N PHE A 18 14.64 0.46 -8.35
CA PHE A 18 14.05 -0.13 -7.14
C PHE A 18 12.61 0.31 -6.92
N GLY A 19 12.34 1.61 -7.04
CA GLY A 19 11.00 2.17 -6.82
C GLY A 19 10.00 1.81 -7.93
N SER A 20 10.49 1.55 -9.14
CA SER A 20 9.64 1.22 -10.30
C SER A 20 9.85 -0.20 -10.79
N VAL A 21 10.93 -0.51 -11.53
CA VAL A 21 11.05 -1.79 -12.25
C VAL A 21 10.91 -3.01 -11.33
N ILE A 22 11.64 -3.04 -10.22
CA ILE A 22 11.61 -4.16 -9.27
C ILE A 22 10.27 -4.20 -8.52
N ALA A 23 9.80 -3.05 -8.03
CA ALA A 23 8.53 -2.97 -7.29
C ALA A 23 7.32 -3.42 -8.15
N PHE A 24 7.22 -2.92 -9.38
CA PHE A 24 6.16 -3.32 -10.32
C PHE A 24 6.33 -4.76 -10.77
N GLY A 25 7.55 -5.24 -11.01
CA GLY A 25 7.81 -6.65 -11.33
C GLY A 25 7.32 -7.60 -10.23
N ALA A 26 7.62 -7.26 -8.96
CA ALA A 26 7.12 -8.01 -7.81
C ALA A 26 5.58 -7.93 -7.70
N TYR A 27 5.00 -6.74 -7.89
CA TYR A 27 3.54 -6.55 -7.87
C TYR A 27 2.85 -7.38 -8.95
N PHE A 28 3.30 -7.34 -10.20
CA PHE A 28 2.70 -8.13 -11.28
C PHE A 28 2.88 -9.64 -11.09
N THR A 29 4.03 -10.06 -10.54
CA THR A 29 4.23 -11.46 -10.16
C THR A 29 3.23 -11.89 -9.09
N LEU A 30 2.98 -11.02 -8.10
CA LEU A 30 1.98 -11.28 -7.06
C LEU A 30 0.57 -11.33 -7.66
N VAL A 31 0.18 -10.35 -8.48
CA VAL A 31 -1.10 -10.32 -9.21
C VAL A 31 -1.33 -11.61 -9.99
N GLY A 32 -0.30 -12.10 -10.70
CA GLY A 32 -0.37 -13.36 -11.46
C GLY A 32 -0.57 -14.60 -10.59
N ARG A 33 -0.10 -14.58 -9.32
CA ARG A 33 -0.22 -15.72 -8.39
C ARG A 33 -1.53 -15.75 -7.59
N ILE A 34 -1.98 -14.60 -7.07
CA ILE A 34 -3.15 -14.52 -6.16
C ILE A 34 -4.40 -13.91 -6.81
N GLY A 35 -4.29 -13.42 -8.05
CA GLY A 35 -5.35 -12.75 -8.79
C GLY A 35 -5.46 -11.25 -8.45
N ALA A 36 -5.95 -10.47 -9.43
CA ALA A 36 -6.03 -9.01 -9.36
C ALA A 36 -6.84 -8.50 -8.14
N SER A 37 -7.97 -9.13 -7.81
CA SER A 37 -8.79 -8.70 -6.67
C SER A 37 -8.06 -8.83 -5.32
N LYS A 38 -7.23 -9.86 -5.13
CA LYS A 38 -6.46 -10.01 -3.90
C LYS A 38 -5.18 -9.18 -3.91
N ALA A 39 -4.56 -8.98 -5.07
CA ALA A 39 -3.37 -8.15 -5.17
C ALA A 39 -3.70 -6.65 -4.99
N ALA A 40 -4.88 -6.19 -5.38
CA ALA A 40 -5.31 -4.81 -5.16
C ALA A 40 -5.22 -4.37 -3.69
N TYR A 41 -5.37 -5.29 -2.73
CA TYR A 41 -5.20 -4.97 -1.31
C TYR A 41 -3.78 -4.51 -0.93
N SER A 42 -2.75 -4.86 -1.69
CA SER A 42 -1.39 -4.39 -1.41
C SER A 42 -1.28 -2.87 -1.51
N THR A 43 -2.13 -2.24 -2.34
CA THR A 43 -2.16 -0.77 -2.48
C THR A 43 -2.60 -0.08 -1.19
N LEU A 44 -3.41 -0.74 -0.36
CA LEU A 44 -3.82 -0.23 0.96
C LEU A 44 -2.69 -0.33 1.98
N LEU A 45 -1.69 -1.18 1.75
CA LEU A 45 -0.50 -1.25 2.59
C LEU A 45 0.49 -0.14 2.26
N PHE A 46 0.44 0.47 1.07
CA PHE A 46 1.40 1.51 0.68
C PHE A 46 1.41 2.71 1.65
N PRO A 47 0.27 3.31 2.03
CA PRO A 47 0.26 4.40 3.00
C PRO A 47 0.76 3.95 4.37
N LEU A 48 0.42 2.72 4.79
CA LEU A 48 0.82 2.20 6.09
C LEU A 48 2.34 2.01 6.17
N VAL A 49 2.94 1.43 5.13
CA VAL A 49 4.41 1.27 5.04
C VAL A 49 5.08 2.63 4.92
N ALA A 50 4.56 3.54 4.08
CA ALA A 50 5.12 4.88 3.91
C ALA A 50 5.12 5.70 5.21
N LEU A 51 4.00 5.72 5.94
CA LEU A 51 3.89 6.41 7.23
C LEU A 51 4.78 5.78 8.30
N SER A 52 4.90 4.44 8.30
CA SER A 52 5.78 3.73 9.24
C SER A 52 7.25 4.10 9.00
N ILE A 53 7.70 4.07 7.74
CA ILE A 53 9.06 4.47 7.35
C ILE A 53 9.28 5.96 7.68
N SER A 54 8.35 6.85 7.33
CA SER A 54 8.45 8.27 7.64
C SER A 54 8.48 8.54 9.16
N THR A 55 7.76 7.75 9.97
CA THR A 55 7.84 7.84 11.44
C THR A 55 9.23 7.48 11.95
N VAL A 56 9.86 6.43 11.41
CA VAL A 56 11.17 5.94 11.86
C VAL A 56 12.33 6.81 11.35
N TYR A 57 12.30 7.20 10.08
CA TYR A 57 13.44 7.85 9.41
C TYR A 57 13.31 9.37 9.33
N GLU A 58 12.09 9.90 9.26
CA GLU A 58 11.85 11.34 9.08
C GLU A 58 11.33 12.00 10.37
N GLY A 59 11.05 11.22 11.43
CA GLY A 59 10.50 11.73 12.68
C GLY A 59 9.07 12.25 12.54
N TYR A 60 8.29 11.63 11.64
CA TYR A 60 6.91 12.04 11.36
C TYR A 60 6.05 12.12 12.62
N VAL A 61 5.42 13.29 12.82
CA VAL A 61 4.46 13.51 13.90
C VAL A 61 3.07 13.12 13.43
N TRP A 62 2.46 12.17 14.12
CA TRP A 62 1.13 11.70 13.81
C TRP A 62 0.08 12.78 14.11
N HIS A 63 -0.62 13.22 13.07
CA HIS A 63 -1.77 14.11 13.20
C HIS A 63 -3.08 13.31 13.24
N SER A 64 -4.09 13.82 13.94
CA SER A 64 -5.40 13.17 14.07
C SER A 64 -6.01 12.79 12.71
N ASN A 65 -5.83 13.62 11.68
CA ASN A 65 -6.32 13.35 10.32
C ASN A 65 -5.62 12.14 9.69
N ALA A 66 -4.32 11.95 9.92
CA ALA A 66 -3.57 10.80 9.40
C ALA A 66 -4.02 9.50 10.08
N VAL A 67 -4.28 9.56 11.39
CA VAL A 67 -4.82 8.42 12.15
C VAL A 67 -6.22 8.04 11.65
N ILE A 68 -7.10 9.02 11.45
CA ILE A 68 -8.45 8.78 10.91
C ILE A 68 -8.37 8.18 9.50
N GLY A 69 -7.53 8.75 8.62
CA GLY A 69 -7.31 8.22 7.27
C GLY A 69 -6.80 6.79 7.29
N LEU A 70 -5.83 6.47 8.15
CA LEU A 70 -5.31 5.11 8.31
C LEU A 70 -6.40 4.16 8.82
N ALA A 71 -7.19 4.58 9.81
CA ALA A 71 -8.29 3.79 10.35
C ALA A 71 -9.35 3.49 9.27
N LEU A 72 -9.69 4.46 8.42
CA LEU A 72 -10.63 4.27 7.30
C LEU A 72 -10.09 3.27 6.26
N ILE A 73 -8.80 3.34 5.92
CA ILE A 73 -8.15 2.38 5.01
C ILE A 73 -8.22 0.95 5.59
N LEU A 74 -7.89 0.80 6.88
CA LEU A 74 -7.93 -0.49 7.57
C LEU A 74 -9.36 -1.04 7.68
N LEU A 75 -10.34 -0.19 8.00
CA LEU A 75 -11.75 -0.56 8.04
C LEU A 75 -12.25 -1.02 6.66
N GLY A 76 -11.90 -0.31 5.60
CA GLY A 76 -12.23 -0.71 4.22
C GLY A 76 -11.68 -2.09 3.87
N ASN A 77 -10.43 -2.37 4.27
CA ASN A 77 -9.81 -3.69 4.10
C ASN A 77 -10.59 -4.77 4.89
N LEU A 78 -10.92 -4.48 6.15
CA LEU A 78 -11.62 -5.42 7.03
C LEU A 78 -13.01 -5.78 6.49
N VAL A 79 -13.80 -4.80 6.03
CA VAL A 79 -15.14 -5.03 5.46
C VAL A 79 -15.09 -5.96 4.25
N MET A 80 -14.09 -5.77 3.39
CA MET A 80 -13.94 -6.54 2.16
C MET A 80 -13.46 -7.98 2.43
N PHE A 81 -12.54 -8.16 3.38
CA PHE A 81 -12.08 -9.49 3.81
C PHE A 81 -13.09 -10.23 4.70
N ALA A 82 -13.89 -9.52 5.48
CA ALA A 82 -14.87 -10.10 6.40
C ALA A 82 -16.07 -10.77 5.69
N LYS A 83 -16.16 -10.73 4.36
CA LYS A 83 -17.21 -11.38 3.55
C LYS A 83 -18.59 -11.31 4.22
N PRO A 84 -19.28 -10.15 4.15
CA PRO A 84 -20.61 -10.01 4.72
C PRO A 84 -21.60 -11.03 4.13
N GLU A 85 -21.37 -11.51 2.90
CA GLU A 85 -22.18 -12.54 2.26
C GLU A 85 -22.20 -13.88 3.01
N GLN A 86 -21.07 -14.32 3.58
CA GLN A 86 -21.05 -15.60 4.33
C GLN A 86 -21.73 -15.47 5.70
N LEU A 87 -21.67 -14.30 6.32
CA LEU A 87 -22.34 -14.02 7.59
C LEU A 87 -23.86 -13.81 7.40
N LEU A 88 -24.27 -13.15 6.31
CA LEU A 88 -25.68 -12.94 5.93
C LEU A 88 -26.36 -14.22 5.47
N LEU A 89 -25.68 -15.10 4.70
CA LEU A 89 -26.23 -16.40 4.30
C LEU A 89 -26.44 -17.31 5.51
N ARG A 90 -25.50 -17.30 6.47
CA ARG A 90 -25.58 -18.10 7.69
C ARG A 90 -26.71 -17.66 8.63
N ARG A 91 -27.12 -16.38 8.57
CA ARG A 91 -28.29 -15.85 9.28
C ARG A 91 -29.62 -16.13 8.61
N ARG A 92 -29.66 -16.45 7.31
CA ARG A 92 -30.90 -16.84 6.60
C ARG A 92 -31.23 -18.33 6.70
N LEU A 93 -30.27 -19.15 7.13
CA LEU A 93 -30.40 -20.60 7.28
C LEU A 93 -30.56 -21.05 8.75
N ALA A 94 -30.64 -20.11 9.69
CA ALA A 94 -30.95 -20.33 11.10
C ALA A 94 -32.27 -19.61 11.42
#